data_AF-A0A7V5P1P6-F1
#
_entry.id   AF-A0A7V5P1P6-F1
#
_cell.length_a   1.000
_cell.length_b   1.000
_cell.length_c   1.000
_cell.angle_alpha   90.00
_cell.angle_beta   90.00
_cell.angle_gamma   90.00
#
_symmetry.space_group_name_H-M   'P 1'
#
loop_
_entity.id
_entity.type
_entity.pdbx_description
1 polymer ?
#
loop_
_entity_poly.entity_id
_entity_poly.type
_entity_poly.pdbx_seq_one_letter_code
_entity_poly.pdbx_strand_id
1 'polypeptide(L)'
;MKKFALLALPWPIFSRPSVQLGALKGYLRTAWPELAIDNYHPYLWVAAQLGYELYHQISQSSGLSEALSFALLFPEMRKRARALAHREARRRG
;
A
#
# COMPACT_ATOMS: atom_id res chain seq x y z
N MET A 1 11.71 8.54 23.41
CA MET A 1 10.36 8.37 22.80
C MET A 1 10.50 7.46 21.58
N LYS A 2 9.81 6.31 21.56
CA LYS A 2 9.83 5.41 20.39
C LYS A 2 8.84 5.93 19.35
N LYS A 3 9.28 6.01 18.09
CA LYS A 3 8.47 6.48 16.96
C LYS A 3 8.07 5.31 16.09
N PHE A 4 6.80 5.25 15.72
CA PHE A 4 6.26 4.23 14.82
C PHE A 4 5.55 4.89 13.65
N ALA A 5 5.79 4.33 12.47
CA ALA A 5 5.10 4.70 11.24
C ALA A 5 4.13 3.59 10.86
N LEU A 6 2.85 3.93 10.74
CA LEU A 6 1.82 3.06 10.20
C LEU A 6 1.66 3.36 8.71
N LEU A 7 1.98 2.39 7.86
CA LEU A 7 2.02 2.56 6.41
C LEU A 7 0.84 1.85 5.76
N ALA A 8 0.03 2.60 5.01
CA ALA A 8 -0.89 1.99 4.05
C ALA A 8 -0.05 1.57 2.84
N LEU A 9 0.10 0.26 2.63
CA LEU A 9 0.75 -0.22 1.40
C LEU A 9 0.06 0.37 0.18
N PRO A 10 0.80 0.63 -0.91
CA PRO A 10 0.19 1.11 -2.13
C PRO A 10 -0.85 0.10 -2.65
N TRP A 11 -1.75 0.59 -3.51
CA TRP A 11 -2.84 -0.17 -4.17
C TRP A 11 -4.12 -0.51 -3.37
N PRO A 12 -4.51 0.16 -2.27
CA PRO A 12 -5.88 0.03 -1.82
C PRO A 12 -6.82 0.52 -2.93
N ILE A 13 -8.00 -0.10 -3.00
CA ILE A 13 -9.10 0.44 -3.80
C ILE A 13 -9.31 1.89 -3.35
N PHE A 14 -9.29 2.83 -4.29
CA PHE A 14 -9.24 4.27 -4.00
C PHE A 14 -10.38 4.73 -3.07
N SER A 15 -11.58 4.15 -3.21
CA SER A 15 -12.74 4.43 -2.36
C SER A 15 -12.72 3.74 -0.98
N ARG A 16 -11.69 2.95 -0.68
CA ARG A 16 -11.48 2.29 0.61
C ARG A 16 -10.37 3.03 1.36
N PRO A 17 -10.71 4.11 2.10
CA PRO A 17 -9.73 4.81 2.91
C PRO A 17 -9.11 3.84 3.93
N SER A 18 -7.87 4.11 4.33
CA SER A 18 -7.12 3.33 5.33
C SER A 18 -7.65 3.54 6.76
N VAL A 19 -8.96 3.36 6.95
CA VAL A 19 -9.66 3.53 8.23
C VAL A 19 -9.07 2.63 9.32
N GLN A 20 -8.58 1.45 8.94
CA GLN A 20 -7.93 0.50 9.85
C GLN A 20 -6.69 1.11 10.51
N LEU A 21 -5.91 1.92 9.78
CA LEU A 21 -4.76 2.63 10.34
C LEU A 21 -5.16 3.79 11.24
N GLY A 22 -6.27 4.46 10.93
CA GLY A 22 -6.85 5.48 11.80
C GLY A 22 -7.28 4.89 13.14
N ALA A 23 -8.02 3.78 13.09
CA ALA A 23 -8.46 3.04 14.28
C ALA A 23 -7.28 2.52 15.11
N LEU A 24 -6.28 1.90 14.46
CA LEU A 24 -5.08 1.42 15.14
C LEU A 24 -4.29 2.55 15.80
N LYS A 25 -4.09 3.68 15.11
CA LYS A 25 -3.45 4.86 15.70
C LYS A 25 -4.20 5.36 16.93
N GLY A 26 -5.54 5.44 16.86
CA GLY A 26 -6.37 5.83 18.01
C GLY A 26 -6.19 4.90 19.20
N TYR A 27 -6.27 3.58 18.97
CA TYR A 27 -6.04 2.57 20.00
C TYR A 27 -4.65 2.68 20.62
N LEU A 28 -3.59 2.75 19.81
CA LEU A 28 -2.20 2.84 20.29
C LEU A 28 -1.94 4.09 21.12
N ARG A 29 -2.55 5.23 20.76
CA ARG A 29 -2.41 6.48 21.54
C ARG A 29 -3.06 6.39 22.92
N THR A 30 -4.12 5.59 23.07
CA THR A 30 -4.77 5.37 24.37
C THR A 30 -4.02 4.32 25.20
N ALA A 31 -3.59 3.22 24.57
CA ALA A 31 -2.93 2.11 25.25
C ALA A 31 -1.47 2.42 25.62
N TRP A 32 -0.77 3.19 24.80
CA TRP A 32 0.64 3.59 25.01
C TRP A 32 0.88 5.06 24.64
N PRO A 33 0.51 6.00 25.54
CA PRO A 33 0.64 7.44 25.30
C PRO A 33 2.07 7.93 25.06
N GLU A 34 3.07 7.16 25.48
CA GLU A 34 4.49 7.43 25.29
C GLU A 34 5.00 7.15 23.86
N LEU A 35 4.18 6.51 23.01
CA LEU A 35 4.51 6.24 21.62
C LEU A 35 4.12 7.41 20.73
N ALA A 36 5.06 7.84 19.89
CA ALA A 36 4.77 8.74 18.79
C ALA A 36 4.36 7.91 17.56
N ILE A 37 3.09 8.00 17.17
CA ILE A 37 2.51 7.22 16.06
C ILE A 37 2.12 8.15 14.90
N ASP A 38 2.71 7.93 13.73
CA ASP A 38 2.38 8.65 12.50
C ASP A 38 1.77 7.71 11.46
N ASN A 39 0.79 8.22 10.69
CA ASN A 39 0.15 7.48 9.61
C ASN A 39 0.65 8.01 8.28
N TYR A 40 0.98 7.12 7.36
CA TYR A 40 1.45 7.44 6.03
C TYR A 40 0.55 6.77 4.99
N HIS A 41 0.17 7.55 3.99
CA HIS A 41 -0.75 7.15 2.92
C HIS A 41 -0.10 7.34 1.53
N PRO A 42 1.02 6.65 1.20
CA PRO A 42 1.74 6.84 -0.06
C PRO A 42 0.88 6.62 -1.30
N TYR A 43 -0.18 5.80 -1.18
CA TYR A 43 -1.07 5.48 -2.30
C TYR A 43 -1.74 6.70 -2.93
N LEU A 44 -1.97 7.79 -2.17
CA LEU A 44 -2.53 9.04 -2.73
C LEU A 44 -1.54 9.71 -3.66
N TRP A 45 -0.27 9.80 -3.24
CA TRP A 45 0.80 10.34 -4.06
C TRP A 45 1.07 9.45 -5.27
N VAL A 46 1.11 8.13 -5.09
CA VAL A 46 1.27 7.17 -6.18
C VAL A 46 0.14 7.28 -7.20
N ALA A 47 -1.11 7.41 -6.76
CA ALA A 47 -2.26 7.61 -7.65
C ALA A 47 -2.14 8.91 -8.45
N ALA A 48 -1.69 10.00 -7.82
CA ALA A 48 -1.48 11.27 -8.49
C ALA A 48 -0.35 11.21 -9.54
N GLN A 49 0.73 10.47 -9.27
CA GLN A 49 1.86 10.33 -10.20
C GLN A 49 1.58 9.38 -11.37
N LEU A 50 0.80 8.31 -11.14
CA LEU A 50 0.46 7.33 -12.18
C LEU A 50 -0.76 7.72 -13.02
N GLY A 51 -1.57 8.65 -12.52
CA GLY A 51 -2.91 8.89 -13.01
C GLY A 51 -3.94 7.94 -12.39
N TYR A 52 -5.14 8.47 -12.13
CA TYR A 52 -6.18 7.74 -11.41
C TYR A 52 -6.71 6.51 -12.15
N GLU A 53 -6.74 6.53 -13.48
CA GLU A 53 -7.20 5.41 -14.29
C GLU A 53 -6.27 4.19 -14.16
N LEU A 54 -4.97 4.39 -14.41
CA LEU A 54 -3.98 3.32 -14.28
C LEU A 54 -3.89 2.82 -12.83
N TYR A 55 -3.89 3.74 -11.85
CA TYR A 55 -3.94 3.36 -10.44
C TYR A 55 -5.17 2.49 -10.14
N HIS A 56 -6.34 2.89 -10.63
CA HIS A 56 -7.58 2.15 -10.42
C HIS A 56 -7.47 0.74 -11.00
N GLN A 57 -7.03 0.59 -12.25
CA GLN A 57 -6.83 -0.71 -12.91
C GLN A 57 -5.88 -1.62 -12.12
N ILE A 58 -4.78 -1.07 -11.57
CA ILE A 58 -3.85 -1.82 -10.72
C ILE A 58 -4.53 -2.24 -9.42
N SER A 59 -5.20 -1.31 -8.73
CA SER A 59 -5.86 -1.56 -7.43
C SER A 59 -6.99 -2.60 -7.49
N GLN A 60 -7.61 -2.77 -8.66
CA GLN A 60 -8.61 -3.83 -8.91
C GLN A 60 -7.96 -5.21 -9.11
N SER A 61 -6.63 -5.32 -9.15
CA SER A 61 -5.89 -6.58 -9.24
C SER A 61 -5.24 -6.91 -7.93
N SER A 62 -5.75 -7.94 -7.23
CA SER A 62 -5.02 -8.52 -6.12
C SER A 62 -3.62 -8.95 -6.57
N GLY A 63 -3.50 -9.62 -7.73
CA GLY A 63 -2.23 -10.10 -8.25
C GLY A 63 -1.22 -9.00 -8.63
N LEU A 64 -1.65 -7.92 -9.31
CA LEU A 64 -0.73 -6.79 -9.60
C LEU A 64 -0.38 -6.02 -8.33
N SER A 65 -1.39 -5.72 -7.50
CA SER A 65 -1.20 -5.00 -6.25
C SER A 65 -0.22 -5.74 -5.33
N GLU A 66 -0.38 -7.05 -5.22
CA GLU A 66 0.49 -7.92 -4.43
C GLU A 66 1.90 -7.95 -5.01
N ALA A 67 2.05 -8.22 -6.31
CA ALA A 67 3.36 -8.23 -6.96
C ALA A 67 4.15 -6.92 -6.74
N LEU A 68 3.49 -5.78 -6.93
CA LEU A 68 4.11 -4.47 -6.79
C LEU A 68 4.43 -4.16 -5.32
N SER A 69 3.55 -4.50 -4.38
CA SER A 69 3.81 -4.35 -2.95
C SER A 69 4.96 -5.24 -2.45
N PHE A 70 5.02 -6.50 -2.88
CA PHE A 70 6.10 -7.41 -2.52
C PHE A 70 7.46 -6.91 -3.02
N ALA A 71 7.52 -6.34 -4.23
CA ALA A 71 8.76 -5.77 -4.77
C ALA A 71 9.32 -4.58 -3.98
N LEU A 72 8.44 -3.87 -3.25
CA LEU A 72 8.81 -2.74 -2.38
C LEU A 72 9.33 -3.23 -1.03
N LEU A 73 8.66 -4.24 -0.44
CA LEU A 73 9.04 -4.79 0.87
C LEU A 73 10.27 -5.70 0.79
N PHE A 74 10.43 -6.43 -0.32
CA PHE A 74 11.47 -7.45 -0.50
C PHE A 74 12.22 -7.20 -1.82
N PRO A 75 13.23 -6.30 -1.82
CA PRO A 75 13.97 -5.94 -3.03
C PRO A 75 14.59 -7.14 -3.76
N GLU A 76 15.00 -8.17 -3.04
CA GLU A 76 15.52 -9.45 -3.55
C GLU A 76 14.48 -10.22 -4.39
N MET A 77 13.19 -10.01 -4.13
CA MET A 77 12.10 -10.64 -4.87
C MET A 77 11.70 -9.89 -6.14
N ARG A 78 12.30 -8.73 -6.44
CA ARG A 78 11.91 -7.86 -7.58
C ARG A 78 11.83 -8.58 -8.92
N LYS A 79 12.74 -9.51 -9.21
CA LYS A 79 12.71 -10.30 -10.45
C LYS A 79 11.46 -11.19 -10.53
N ARG A 80 11.10 -11.85 -9.42
CA ARG A 80 9.90 -12.70 -9.33
C ARG A 80 8.63 -11.87 -9.37
N ALA A 81 8.59 -10.78 -8.61
CA ALA A 81 7.48 -9.83 -8.60
C ALA A 81 7.24 -9.23 -9.99
N ARG A 82 8.29 -8.87 -10.74
CA ARG A 82 8.17 -8.40 -12.13
C ARG A 82 7.54 -9.45 -13.05
N ALA A 83 7.97 -10.70 -12.94
CA ALA A 83 7.40 -11.79 -13.74
C ALA A 83 5.92 -12.01 -13.43
N LEU A 84 5.54 -11.97 -12.14
CA LEU A 84 4.15 -12.02 -11.70
C LEU A 84 3.36 -10.84 -12.27
N ALA A 85 3.86 -9.62 -12.12
CA ALA A 85 3.19 -8.41 -12.60
C ALA A 85 2.93 -8.46 -14.12
N HIS A 86 3.91 -8.86 -14.93
CA HIS A 86 3.71 -9.03 -16.38
C HIS A 86 2.68 -10.10 -16.71
N ARG A 87 2.66 -11.21 -15.96
CA ARG A 87 1.67 -12.27 -16.16
C ARG A 87 0.26 -11.79 -15.84
N GLU A 88 0.06 -11.11 -14.70
CA GLU A 88 -1.25 -10.61 -14.30
C GLU A 88 -1.73 -9.45 -15.20
N ALA A 89 -0.82 -8.63 -15.72
CA ALA A 89 -1.15 -7.58 -16.68
C ALA A 89 -1.67 -8.17 -18.02
N ARG A 90 -0.99 -9.20 -18.55
CA ARG A 90 -1.40 -9.87 -19.80
C ARG A 90 -2.74 -10.61 -19.71
N ARG A 91 -3.18 -11.00 -18.52
CA ARG A 91 -4.50 -11.63 -18.34
C ARG A 91 -5.66 -10.63 -18.42
N ARG A 92 -5.36 -9.33 -18.38
CA ARG A 92 -6.35 -8.26 -18.25
C ARG A 92 -6.49 -7.37 -19.48
N GLY A 93 -5.52 -7.41 -20.40
CA GLY A 93 -5.59 -6.79 -21.72
C GLY A 93 -5.96 -7.81 -22.78
#